data_AF-A0A7T1MPD8-F1
#
_entry.id   AF-A0A7T1MPD8-F1
#
_cell.length_a   1.000
_cell.length_b   1.000
_cell.length_c   1.000
_cell.angle_alpha   90.00
_cell.angle_beta   90.00
_cell.angle_gamma   90.00
#
_symmetry.space_group_name_H-M   'P 1'
#
loop_
_entity.id
_entity.type
_entity.pdbx_description
1 polymer ?
#
loop_
_entity_poly.entity_id
_entity_poly.type
_entity_poly.pdbx_seq_one_letter_code
_entity_poly.pdbx_strand_id
1 'polypeptide(L)'
;MDALLPQTYLIGLIVLLGVAAVVVGRQLWRVRADEVTLAKLEQKDGNQPSDAATLYELGSVQLRKRLYGQAAESLKQALKKAEAAKEPAEAQAVIENALGFALAAQNNYKSAIRHYRLALAAKPAYPVALNNLAYALEKQLKREEAKEAYEQVMALDASNKTARKRLKLLARKGGLDQSA
;
A
#
# COMPACT_ATOMS: atom_id res chain seq x y z
N MET A 1 3.97 -32.78 -43.51
CA MET A 1 3.84 -31.31 -43.35
C MET A 1 4.31 -30.94 -41.93
N ASP A 2 5.56 -31.26 -41.58
CA ASP A 2 5.95 -31.39 -40.16
C ASP A 2 7.22 -30.61 -39.76
N ALA A 3 7.82 -29.87 -40.68
CA ALA A 3 9.04 -29.08 -40.41
C ALA A 3 8.78 -27.70 -39.77
N LEU A 4 7.52 -27.26 -39.69
CA LEU A 4 7.13 -25.94 -39.18
C LEU A 4 6.87 -25.95 -37.66
N LEU A 5 6.47 -27.09 -37.09
CA LEU A 5 6.19 -27.22 -35.66
C LEU A 5 7.43 -26.85 -34.81
N PRO A 6 8.64 -27.40 -35.04
CA PRO A 6 9.81 -27.08 -34.21
C PRO A 6 10.22 -25.60 -34.28
N GLN A 7 10.10 -24.97 -35.46
CA GLN A 7 10.43 -23.56 -35.66
C GLN A 7 9.44 -22.63 -34.94
N THR A 8 8.14 -22.93 -35.00
CA THR A 8 7.13 -22.15 -34.25
C THR A 8 7.31 -22.26 -32.74
N TYR A 9 7.67 -23.44 -32.22
CA TYR A 9 8.02 -23.61 -30.81
C TYR A 9 9.26 -22.81 -30.41
N LEU A 10 10.31 -22.82 -31.24
CA LEU A 10 11.53 -22.06 -30.99
C LEU A 10 11.27 -20.55 -30.96
N ILE A 11 10.50 -20.03 -31.92
CA ILE A 11 10.10 -18.61 -31.97
C ILE A 11 9.26 -18.26 -30.74
N GLY A 12 8.28 -19.08 -30.38
CA GLY A 12 7.47 -18.89 -29.19
C GLY A 12 8.30 -18.86 -27.90
N LEU A 13 9.29 -19.75 -27.79
CA LEU A 13 10.22 -19.80 -26.66
C LEU A 13 11.09 -18.54 -26.58
N ILE A 14 11.65 -18.08 -27.71
CA ILE A 14 12.49 -16.86 -27.75
C ILE A 14 11.66 -15.63 -27.33
N VAL A 15 10.44 -15.50 -27.84
CA VAL A 15 9.53 -14.40 -27.44
C VAL A 15 9.22 -14.48 -25.94
N LEU A 16 8.92 -15.67 -25.42
CA LEU A 16 8.63 -15.87 -24.00
C LEU A 16 9.84 -15.53 -23.12
N LEU A 17 11.04 -15.95 -23.49
CA LEU A 17 12.28 -15.62 -22.79
C LEU A 17 12.60 -14.12 -22.86
N GLY A 18 12.37 -13.49 -24.01
CA GLY A 18 12.52 -12.04 -24.18
C GLY A 18 11.59 -11.24 -23.27
N VAL A 19 10.31 -11.64 -23.19
CA VAL A 19 9.33 -11.04 -22.26
C VAL A 19 9.76 -11.25 -20.81
N ALA A 20 10.18 -12.47 -20.44
CA ALA A 20 10.67 -12.76 -19.10
C ALA A 20 11.89 -11.91 -18.74
N ALA A 21 12.86 -11.75 -19.65
CA ALA A 21 14.04 -10.92 -19.47
C ALA A 21 13.69 -9.45 -19.26
N VAL A 22 12.73 -8.90 -20.01
CA VAL A 22 12.25 -7.52 -19.82
C VAL A 22 11.58 -7.35 -18.46
N VAL A 23 10.75 -8.30 -18.03
CA VAL A 23 10.07 -8.26 -16.73
C VAL A 23 11.08 -8.29 -15.58
N VAL A 24 12.04 -9.22 -15.64
CA VAL A 24 13.10 -9.36 -14.63
C VAL A 24 14.01 -8.14 -14.64
N GLY A 25 14.43 -7.67 -15.81
CA GLY A 25 15.25 -6.46 -15.96
C GLY A 25 14.58 -5.23 -15.35
N ARG A 26 13.28 -5.03 -15.63
CA ARG A 26 12.47 -3.94 -15.03
C ARG A 26 12.37 -4.08 -13.52
N GLN A 27 12.25 -5.30 -13.01
CA GLN A 27 12.16 -5.55 -11.56
C GLN A 27 13.49 -5.25 -10.86
N LEU A 28 14.62 -5.70 -11.42
CA LEU A 28 15.96 -5.44 -10.89
C LEU A 28 16.30 -3.94 -10.90
N TRP A 29 15.96 -3.23 -11.98
CA TRP A 29 16.14 -1.79 -12.06
C TRP A 29 15.37 -1.05 -10.96
N ARG A 30 14.11 -1.44 -10.72
CA ARG A 30 13.30 -0.83 -9.67
C ARG A 30 13.90 -1.03 -8.28
N VAL A 31 14.37 -2.24 -7.98
CA VAL A 31 14.97 -2.56 -6.67
C VAL A 31 16.25 -1.75 -6.45
N ARG A 32 17.14 -1.68 -7.46
CA ARG A 32 18.39 -0.89 -7.37
C ARG A 32 18.13 0.61 -7.25
N ALA A 33 17.14 1.14 -7.97
CA ALA A 33 16.76 2.55 -7.86
C ALA A 33 16.29 2.89 -6.44
N ASP A 34 15.56 1.98 -5.78
CA ASP A 34 15.08 2.15 -4.41
C ASP A 34 16.20 2.09 -3.38
N GLU A 35 17.22 1.26 -3.61
CA GLU A 35 18.42 1.21 -2.78
C GLU A 35 19.24 2.50 -2.83
N VAL A 36 19.48 3.03 -4.03
CA VAL A 36 20.22 4.29 -4.20
C VAL A 36 19.46 5.46 -3.59
N THR A 37 18.13 5.50 -3.77
CA THR A 37 17.28 6.56 -3.21
C THR A 37 17.28 6.51 -1.69
N LEU A 38 17.17 5.31 -1.10
CA LEU A 38 17.23 5.11 0.34
C LEU A 38 18.55 5.65 0.92
N ALA A 39 19.69 5.24 0.35
CA ALA A 39 21.01 5.65 0.83
C ALA A 39 21.20 7.17 0.78
N LYS A 40 20.71 7.82 -0.29
CA LYS A 40 20.74 9.28 -0.42
C LYS A 40 19.87 9.97 0.64
N LEU A 41 18.67 9.47 0.89
CA LEU A 41 17.75 10.03 1.88
C LEU A 41 18.30 9.87 3.30
N GLU A 42 18.87 8.70 3.64
CA GLU A 42 19.51 8.45 4.92
C GLU A 42 20.75 9.35 5.13
N GLN A 43 21.59 9.51 4.10
CA GLN A 43 22.73 10.44 4.17
C GLN A 43 22.28 11.89 4.34
N LYS A 44 21.23 12.31 3.63
CA LYS A 44 20.67 13.66 3.74
C LYS A 44 20.15 13.91 5.15
N ASP A 45 19.44 12.95 5.74
CA ASP A 45 18.91 13.05 7.11
C ASP A 45 20.02 13.17 8.16
N GLY A 46 21.14 12.46 7.98
CA GLY A 46 22.31 12.57 8.86
C GLY A 46 23.04 13.92 8.76
N ASN A 47 22.96 14.60 7.61
CA ASN A 47 23.67 15.86 7.35
C ASN A 47 22.80 17.12 7.54
N GLN A 48 21.49 17.03 7.35
CA GLN A 48 20.53 18.12 7.53
C GLN A 48 19.23 17.57 8.13
N PRO A 49 18.63 18.25 9.13
CA PRO A 49 17.33 17.85 9.64
C PRO A 49 16.29 17.81 8.52
N SER A 50 15.78 16.63 8.19
CA SER A 50 14.81 16.45 7.11
C SER A 50 13.47 17.13 7.42
N ASP A 51 12.85 17.71 6.40
CA ASP A 51 11.48 18.21 6.43
C ASP A 51 10.47 17.04 6.33
N ALA A 52 9.18 17.34 6.51
CA ALA A 52 8.14 16.31 6.53
C ALA A 52 8.07 15.55 5.20
N ALA A 53 8.22 16.24 4.07
CA ALA A 53 8.21 15.67 2.73
C ALA A 53 9.36 14.67 2.53
N THR A 54 10.60 15.03 2.88
CA THR A 54 11.77 14.14 2.77
C THR A 54 11.59 12.89 3.63
N LEU A 55 11.09 13.04 4.86
CA LEU A 55 10.84 11.90 5.76
C LEU A 55 9.70 10.99 5.26
N TYR A 56 8.67 11.57 4.64
CA TYR A 56 7.60 10.81 4.00
C TYR A 56 8.10 10.04 2.78
N GLU A 57 8.96 10.63 1.95
CA GLU A 57 9.60 9.95 0.83
C GLU A 57 10.46 8.78 1.29
N LEU A 58 11.26 8.99 2.35
CA LEU A 58 12.05 7.93 3.00
C LEU A 58 11.16 6.78 3.47
N GLY A 59 10.11 7.10 4.23
CA GLY A 59 9.11 6.13 4.69
C GLY A 59 8.48 5.36 3.52
N SER A 60 8.17 6.05 2.42
CA SER A 60 7.59 5.44 1.21
C SER A 60 8.56 4.48 0.51
N VAL A 61 9.85 4.82 0.44
CA VAL A 61 10.89 3.91 -0.08
C VAL A 61 11.03 2.68 0.83
N GLN A 62 11.08 2.88 2.15
CA GLN A 62 11.14 1.79 3.12
C GLN A 62 9.93 0.86 3.03
N LEU A 63 8.71 1.40 2.84
CA LEU A 63 7.50 0.61 2.57
C LEU A 63 7.63 -0.29 1.34
N ARG A 64 8.15 0.24 0.23
CA ARG A 64 8.36 -0.53 -1.01
C ARG A 64 9.40 -1.63 -0.84
N LYS A 65 10.40 -1.40 0.00
CA LYS A 65 11.41 -2.39 0.41
C LYS A 65 10.95 -3.32 1.54
N ARG A 66 9.70 -3.17 2.02
CA ARG A 66 9.10 -3.95 3.12
C ARG A 66 9.81 -3.78 4.47
N LEU A 67 10.54 -2.69 4.64
CA LEU A 67 11.20 -2.30 5.89
C LEU A 67 10.18 -1.61 6.82
N TYR A 68 9.12 -2.33 7.20
CA TYR A 68 7.94 -1.71 7.82
C TYR A 68 8.20 -1.06 9.17
N GLY A 69 9.14 -1.60 9.97
CA GLY A 69 9.55 -0.99 11.23
C GLY A 69 10.21 0.37 11.03
N GLN A 70 11.18 0.45 10.10
CA GLN A 70 11.84 1.70 9.75
C GLN A 70 10.86 2.70 9.13
N ALA A 71 10.00 2.23 8.21
CA ALA A 71 8.96 3.04 7.60
C ALA A 71 8.04 3.69 8.65
N ALA A 72 7.60 2.91 9.65
CA ALA A 72 6.76 3.44 10.71
C ALA A 72 7.47 4.53 11.52
N GLU A 73 8.78 4.43 11.73
CA GLU A 73 9.55 5.44 12.46
C GLU A 73 9.74 6.71 11.63
N SER A 74 10.20 6.59 10.39
CA SER A 74 10.35 7.75 9.49
C SER A 74 9.02 8.46 9.25
N LEU A 75 7.91 7.73 9.11
CA LEU A 75 6.58 8.32 8.92
C LEU A 75 6.03 9.02 10.18
N LYS A 76 6.34 8.53 11.39
CA LYS A 76 6.02 9.27 12.63
C LYS A 76 6.78 10.58 12.71
N GLN A 77 8.06 10.58 12.34
CA GLN A 77 8.86 11.80 12.30
C GLN A 77 8.33 12.76 11.24
N ALA A 78 7.96 12.26 10.06
CA ALA A 78 7.32 13.04 9.00
C ALA A 78 6.04 13.72 9.52
N LEU A 79 5.16 12.98 10.19
CA LEU A 79 3.92 13.50 10.74
C LEU A 79 4.18 14.60 11.79
N LYS A 80 5.10 14.36 12.73
CA LYS A 80 5.49 15.35 13.75
C LYS A 80 6.01 16.65 13.11
N LYS A 81 6.78 16.54 12.02
CA LYS A 81 7.29 17.70 11.29
C LYS A 81 6.17 18.42 10.53
N ALA A 82 5.26 17.69 9.89
CA ALA A 82 4.12 18.25 9.20
C ALA A 82 3.20 19.04 10.15
N GLU A 83 2.94 18.49 11.34
CA GLU A 83 2.19 19.16 12.41
C GLU A 83 2.89 20.43 12.89
N ALA A 84 4.20 20.36 13.16
CA ALA A 84 4.99 21.50 13.61
C ALA A 84 5.05 22.62 12.56
N ALA A 85 5.13 22.26 11.28
CA ALA A 85 5.11 23.17 10.14
C ALA A 85 3.69 23.64 9.77
N LYS A 86 2.65 23.12 10.44
CA LYS A 86 1.23 23.39 10.14
C LYS A 86 0.88 23.12 8.68
N GLU A 87 1.42 22.03 8.13
CA GLU A 87 1.07 21.58 6.79
C GLU A 87 -0.44 21.28 6.68
N PRO A 88 -1.03 21.39 5.48
CA PRO A 88 -2.45 21.12 5.27
C PRO A 88 -2.88 19.76 5.82
N ALA A 89 -4.12 19.67 6.33
CA ALA A 89 -4.65 18.44 6.90
C ALA A 89 -4.63 17.29 5.89
N GLU A 90 -4.82 17.57 4.61
CA GLU A 90 -4.75 16.60 3.53
C GLU A 90 -3.34 16.01 3.34
N ALA A 91 -2.28 16.78 3.58
CA ALA A 91 -0.91 16.29 3.55
C ALA A 91 -0.66 15.34 4.72
N GLN A 92 -1.09 15.74 5.92
CA GLN A 92 -1.04 14.89 7.12
C GLN A 92 -1.83 13.58 6.92
N ALA A 93 -2.99 13.64 6.27
CA ALA A 93 -3.81 12.46 5.96
C ALA A 93 -3.07 11.40 5.12
N VAL A 94 -2.22 11.84 4.19
CA VAL A 94 -1.41 10.94 3.35
C VAL A 94 -0.35 10.25 4.21
N ILE A 95 0.32 10.98 5.11
CA ILE A 95 1.31 10.43 6.04
C ILE A 95 0.65 9.45 7.03
N GLU A 96 -0.51 9.82 7.59
CA GLU A 96 -1.32 8.98 8.49
C GLU A 96 -1.72 7.65 7.84
N ASN A 97 -2.18 7.68 6.59
CA ASN A 97 -2.50 6.46 5.85
C ASN A 97 -1.25 5.60 5.61
N ALA A 98 -0.11 6.20 5.25
CA ALA A 98 1.13 5.45 5.06
C ALA A 98 1.64 4.82 6.37
N LEU A 99 1.53 5.54 7.48
CA LEU A 99 1.90 5.04 8.82
C LEU A 99 0.97 3.88 9.23
N GLY A 100 -0.33 4.03 9.01
CA GLY A 100 -1.30 2.96 9.19
C GLY A 100 -0.95 1.71 8.37
N PHE A 101 -0.53 1.89 7.12
CA PHE A 101 -0.09 0.81 6.24
C PHE A 101 1.15 0.10 6.79
N ALA A 102 2.17 0.85 7.22
CA ALA A 102 3.38 0.29 7.85
C ALA A 102 3.04 -0.57 9.09
N LEU A 103 2.10 -0.11 9.90
CA LEU A 103 1.65 -0.81 11.11
C LEU A 103 0.82 -2.05 10.80
N ALA A 104 -0.09 -1.97 9.83
CA ALA A 104 -0.89 -3.12 9.38
C ALA A 104 0.00 -4.22 8.80
N ALA A 105 1.05 -3.86 8.06
CA ALA A 105 2.03 -4.81 7.52
C ALA A 105 2.82 -5.54 8.62
N GLN A 106 2.91 -4.96 9.82
CA GLN A 106 3.46 -5.57 11.03
C GLN A 106 2.41 -6.32 11.87
N ASN A 107 1.22 -6.57 11.33
CA ASN A 107 0.05 -7.12 12.03
C ASN A 107 -0.45 -6.26 13.22
N ASN A 108 -0.02 -5.01 13.35
CA ASN A 108 -0.53 -4.09 14.35
C ASN A 108 -1.81 -3.39 13.84
N TYR A 109 -2.86 -4.19 13.64
CA TYR A 109 -4.11 -3.74 13.05
C TYR A 109 -4.86 -2.72 13.93
N LYS A 110 -4.69 -2.79 15.25
CA LYS A 110 -5.34 -1.85 16.19
C LYS A 110 -4.80 -0.45 16.04
N SER A 111 -3.48 -0.29 16.02
CA SER A 111 -2.86 1.03 15.77
C SER A 111 -3.11 1.48 14.33
N ALA A 112 -3.05 0.57 13.35
CA ALA A 112 -3.32 0.91 11.95
C ALA A 112 -4.72 1.52 11.76
N ILE A 113 -5.76 0.93 12.36
CA ILE A 113 -7.14 1.44 12.31
C ILE A 113 -7.24 2.86 12.85
N ARG A 114 -6.52 3.20 13.94
CA ARG A 114 -6.48 4.56 14.47
C ARG A 114 -5.93 5.54 13.44
N HIS A 115 -4.78 5.22 12.83
CA HIS A 115 -4.14 6.09 11.84
C HIS A 115 -4.97 6.22 10.55
N TYR A 116 -5.62 5.15 10.08
CA TYR A 116 -6.56 5.27 8.95
C TYR A 116 -7.77 6.13 9.27
N ARG A 117 -8.31 6.06 10.49
CA ARG A 117 -9.40 6.94 10.93
C ARG A 117 -8.96 8.40 11.01
N LEU A 118 -7.74 8.69 11.47
CA LEU A 118 -7.17 10.04 11.43
C LEU A 118 -7.03 10.55 10.00
N ALA A 119 -6.51 9.73 9.08
CA ALA A 119 -6.45 10.07 7.66
C ALA A 119 -7.84 10.38 7.07
N LEU A 120 -8.86 9.61 7.44
CA LEU A 120 -10.23 9.81 6.96
C LEU A 120 -10.95 11.01 7.61
N ALA A 121 -10.58 11.37 8.84
CA ALA A 121 -11.08 12.58 9.48
C ALA A 121 -10.58 13.84 8.74
N ALA A 122 -9.31 13.84 8.31
CA ALA A 122 -8.73 14.92 7.53
C ALA A 122 -9.14 14.87 6.05
N LYS A 123 -9.35 13.68 5.48
CA LYS A 123 -9.77 13.48 4.10
C LYS A 123 -10.85 12.38 3.99
N PRO A 124 -12.14 12.73 4.12
CA PRO A 124 -13.23 11.74 4.11
C PRO A 124 -13.36 10.97 2.77
N ALA A 125 -13.14 11.65 1.65
CA ALA A 125 -13.17 11.05 0.31
C ALA A 125 -11.80 10.45 -0.08
N TYR A 126 -11.33 9.46 0.68
CA TYR A 126 -10.03 8.81 0.45
C TYR A 126 -10.15 7.29 0.27
N PRO A 127 -10.44 6.81 -0.96
CA PRO A 127 -10.66 5.38 -1.24
C PRO A 127 -9.52 4.45 -0.82
N VAL A 128 -8.27 4.93 -0.86
CA VAL A 128 -7.10 4.15 -0.43
C VAL A 128 -7.14 3.90 1.09
N ALA A 129 -7.40 4.96 1.88
CA ALA A 129 -7.50 4.83 3.34
C ALA A 129 -8.72 4.01 3.77
N LEU A 130 -9.86 4.15 3.09
CA LEU A 130 -11.05 3.32 3.35
C LEU A 130 -10.79 1.84 3.07
N ASN A 131 -10.16 1.50 1.94
CA ASN A 131 -9.77 0.11 1.64
C ASN A 131 -8.83 -0.46 2.70
N ASN A 132 -7.84 0.33 3.12
CA ASN A 132 -6.87 -0.07 4.14
C ASN A 132 -7.53 -0.26 5.51
N LEU A 133 -8.45 0.64 5.89
CA LEU A 133 -9.26 0.54 7.09
C LEU A 133 -10.10 -0.73 7.08
N ALA A 134 -10.84 -0.96 5.99
CA ALA A 134 -11.70 -2.13 5.82
C ALA A 134 -10.89 -3.44 5.95
N TYR A 135 -9.72 -3.51 5.32
CA TYR A 135 -8.83 -4.67 5.44
C TYR A 135 -8.36 -4.89 6.89
N ALA A 136 -7.97 -3.82 7.60
CA ALA A 136 -7.55 -3.95 9.00
C ALA A 136 -8.70 -4.34 9.93
N LEU A 137 -9.94 -3.90 9.65
CA LEU A 137 -11.15 -4.31 10.36
C LEU A 137 -11.46 -5.80 10.11
N GLU A 138 -11.35 -6.29 8.87
CA GLU A 138 -11.48 -7.73 8.58
C GLU A 138 -10.49 -8.57 9.41
N LYS A 139 -9.25 -8.09 9.55
CA LYS A 139 -8.21 -8.77 10.33
C LYS A 139 -8.49 -8.79 11.83
N GLN A 140 -9.30 -7.86 12.32
CA GLN A 140 -9.82 -7.86 13.69
C GLN A 140 -11.20 -8.52 13.81
N LEU A 141 -11.66 -9.26 12.80
CA LEU A 141 -12.97 -9.93 12.77
C LEU A 141 -14.17 -8.97 12.89
N LYS A 142 -13.96 -7.67 12.68
CA LYS A 142 -15.00 -6.64 12.66
C LYS A 142 -15.67 -6.58 11.28
N ARG A 143 -16.38 -7.65 10.94
CA ARG A 143 -16.87 -7.90 9.57
C ARG A 143 -17.87 -6.85 9.08
N GLU A 144 -18.81 -6.42 9.92
CA GLU A 144 -19.81 -5.41 9.53
C GLU A 144 -19.15 -4.05 9.30
N GLU A 145 -18.31 -3.56 10.23
CA GLU A 145 -17.55 -2.32 10.04
C GLU A 145 -16.67 -2.37 8.77
N ALA A 146 -16.07 -3.53 8.47
CA ALA A 146 -15.27 -3.71 7.26
C ALA A 146 -16.11 -3.65 5.99
N LYS A 147 -17.31 -4.26 6.01
CA LYS A 147 -18.26 -4.24 4.88
C LYS A 147 -18.70 -2.81 4.59
N GLU A 148 -19.11 -2.05 5.61
CA GLU A 148 -19.49 -0.64 5.47
C GLU A 148 -18.35 0.19 4.86
N ALA A 149 -17.11 0.01 5.33
CA ALA A 149 -15.97 0.72 4.78
C ALA A 149 -15.69 0.37 3.31
N TYR A 150 -15.82 -0.90 2.90
CA TYR A 150 -15.71 -1.27 1.49
C TYR A 150 -16.88 -0.76 0.63
N GLU A 151 -18.09 -0.67 1.17
CA GLU A 151 -19.24 -0.06 0.49
C GLU A 151 -19.02 1.43 0.24
N GLN A 152 -18.43 2.15 1.20
CA GLN A 152 -18.01 3.54 1.01
C GLN A 152 -16.95 3.68 -0.09
N VAL A 153 -15.99 2.74 -0.19
CA VAL A 153 -15.05 2.72 -1.34
C VAL A 153 -15.82 2.58 -2.65
N MET A 154 -16.79 1.68 -2.73
CA MET A 154 -17.58 1.46 -3.95
C MET A 154 -18.46 2.66 -4.32
N ALA A 155 -18.91 3.43 -3.33
CA ALA A 155 -19.64 4.69 -3.57
C ALA A 155 -18.75 5.78 -4.17
N LEU A 156 -17.48 5.85 -3.76
CA LEU A 156 -16.51 6.83 -4.27
C LEU A 156 -15.84 6.38 -5.58
N ASP A 157 -15.60 5.08 -5.73
CA ASP A 157 -14.95 4.46 -6.89
C ASP A 157 -15.62 3.10 -7.18
N ALA A 158 -16.67 3.15 -8.01
CA ALA A 158 -17.39 1.95 -8.41
C ALA A 158 -16.53 0.94 -9.20
N SER A 159 -15.38 1.37 -9.72
CA SER A 159 -14.44 0.54 -10.47
C SER A 159 -13.45 -0.21 -9.57
N ASN A 160 -13.45 0.05 -8.26
CA ASN A 160 -12.47 -0.47 -7.32
C ASN A 160 -12.51 -1.99 -7.21
N LYS A 161 -11.55 -2.67 -7.85
CA LYS A 161 -11.48 -4.14 -7.90
C LYS A 161 -11.27 -4.77 -6.52
N THR A 162 -10.53 -4.09 -5.64
CA THR A 162 -10.23 -4.57 -4.30
C THR A 162 -11.50 -4.64 -3.45
N ALA A 163 -12.21 -3.51 -3.31
CA ALA A 163 -13.43 -3.44 -2.53
C ALA A 163 -14.50 -4.42 -3.06
N ARG A 164 -14.72 -4.45 -4.38
CA ARG A 164 -15.67 -5.37 -5.02
C ARG A 164 -15.37 -6.83 -4.70
N LYS A 165 -14.11 -7.26 -4.80
CA LYS A 165 -13.70 -8.63 -4.49
C LYS A 165 -13.90 -8.96 -3.02
N ARG A 166 -13.60 -8.01 -2.12
CA ARG A 166 -13.70 -8.19 -0.67
C ARG A 166 -15.14 -8.26 -0.19
N LEU A 167 -16.02 -7.39 -0.68
CA LEU A 167 -17.47 -7.45 -0.40
C LEU A 167 -18.09 -8.79 -0.81
N LYS A 168 -17.76 -9.29 -2.01
CA LYS A 168 -18.22 -10.62 -2.46
C LYS A 168 -17.76 -11.74 -1.53
N LEU A 169 -16.55 -11.66 -0.99
CA LEU A 169 -16.03 -12.65 -0.06
C LEU A 169 -16.71 -12.56 1.31
N LEU A 170 -16.94 -11.36 1.83
CA LEU A 170 -17.62 -11.14 3.10
C LEU A 170 -19.08 -11.62 3.05
N ALA A 171 -19.81 -11.33 1.97
CA ALA A 171 -21.18 -11.79 1.77
C ALA A 171 -21.28 -13.33 1.77
N ARG A 172 -20.34 -14.02 1.12
CA ARG A 172 -20.30 -15.50 1.10
C ARG A 172 -20.07 -16.09 2.48
N LYS A 173 -19.18 -15.49 3.28
CA LYS A 173 -18.90 -15.96 4.64
C LYS A 173 -20.07 -15.68 5.59
N GLY A 174 -20.72 -14.53 5.48
CA GLY A 174 -21.90 -14.20 6.29
C GLY A 174 -23.09 -15.13 6.02
N GLY A 175 -23.29 -15.56 4.76
CA GLY A 175 -24.34 -16.52 4.42
C GLY A 175 -24.10 -17.94 4.96
N LEU A 176 -22.84 -18.37 5.07
CA LEU A 176 -22.49 -19.67 5.66
C LEU A 176 -22.70 -19.67 7.19
N ASP A 177 -22.31 -18.58 7.86
CA ASP A 177 -22.42 -18.45 9.31
C ASP A 177 -23.88 -18.31 9.80
N GLN A 178 -24.81 -17.87 8.94
CA GLN A 178 -26.25 -17.81 9.24
C GLN A 178 -26.99 -19.14 8.96
N SER A 179 -26.34 -20.10 8.31
CA SER A 179 -26.91 -21.38 7.90
C SER A 179 -26.44 -22.58 8.73
N ALA A 180 -25.66 -22.34 9.79
CA ALA A 180 -25.13 -23.33 10.72
C ALA A 180 -25.71 -23.11 12.13
#